data_AF-A0A957W0Z9-F1
#
_entry.id   AF-A0A957W0Z9-F1
#
_cell.length_a   1.000
_cell.length_b   1.000
_cell.length_c   1.000
_cell.angle_alpha   90.00
_cell.angle_beta   90.00
_cell.angle_gamma   90.00
#
_symmetry.space_group_name_H-M   'P 1'
#
loop_
_entity.id
_entity.type
_entity.pdbx_description
1 polymer ?
#
loop_
_entity_poly.entity_id
_entity_poly.type
_entity_poly.pdbx_seq_one_letter_code
_entity_poly.pdbx_strand_id
1 'polypeptide(L)'
;QQTMLISALVSGGIGGVAGVSEVAGIHYHLIDAISPGYGYTGIIIATLGTLNAWGVALAALFIGLIDTGSQTVSRALGVPTYLGDVIQAALLLVTLGMLLLQRYRITRTRSES
;
A
#
# COMPACT_ATOMS: atom_id res chain seq x y z
N GLN A 1 -24.63 11.81 -10.30
CA GLN A 1 -24.70 10.72 -9.29
C GLN A 1 -24.55 9.34 -9.90
N GLN A 2 -25.12 9.06 -11.08
CA GLN A 2 -24.94 7.76 -11.77
C GLN A 2 -23.47 7.39 -12.04
N THR A 3 -22.61 8.36 -12.35
CA THR A 3 -21.18 8.12 -12.62
C THR A 3 -20.42 7.59 -11.40
N MET A 4 -20.75 8.04 -10.19
CA MET A 4 -20.15 7.54 -8.94
C MET A 4 -20.54 6.08 -8.68
N LEU A 5 -21.80 5.73 -8.96
CA LEU A 5 -22.33 4.39 -8.72
C LEU A 5 -21.73 3.38 -9.70
N ILE A 6 -21.59 3.77 -10.97
CA ILE A 6 -20.90 2.96 -11.99
C ILE A 6 -19.42 2.80 -11.63
N SER A 7 -18.72 3.88 -11.24
CA SER A 7 -17.30 3.77 -10.87
C SER A 7 -17.09 2.88 -9.64
N ALA A 8 -17.98 2.94 -8.65
CA ALA A 8 -17.91 2.10 -7.46
C ALA A 8 -18.18 0.63 -7.76
N LEU A 9 -19.15 0.34 -8.64
CA LEU A 9 -19.44 -1.03 -9.09
C LEU A 9 -18.28 -1.61 -9.90
N VAL A 10 -17.68 -0.83 -10.80
CA VAL A 10 -16.56 -1.28 -11.62
C VAL A 10 -15.30 -1.50 -10.77
N SER A 11 -14.93 -0.56 -9.91
CA SER A 11 -13.75 -0.70 -9.04
C SER A 11 -13.94 -1.82 -8.01
N GLY A 12 -15.14 -1.95 -7.43
CA GLY A 12 -15.50 -3.03 -6.52
C GLY A 12 -15.46 -4.40 -7.21
N GLY A 13 -15.94 -4.48 -8.46
CA GLY A 13 -15.86 -5.69 -9.27
C GLY A 13 -14.43 -6.13 -9.56
N ILE A 14 -13.56 -5.20 -9.99
CA ILE A 14 -12.14 -5.49 -10.27
C ILE A 14 -11.42 -5.91 -8.98
N GLY A 15 -11.63 -5.20 -7.88
CA GLY A 15 -11.05 -5.55 -6.58
C GLY A 15 -11.51 -6.90 -6.05
N GLY A 16 -12.80 -7.23 -6.25
CA GLY A 16 -13.36 -8.53 -5.89
C GLY A 16 -12.75 -9.68 -6.70
N VAL A 17 -12.58 -9.51 -8.01
CA VAL A 17 -11.94 -10.53 -8.87
C VAL A 17 -10.48 -10.74 -8.48
N ALA A 18 -9.75 -9.67 -8.16
CA ALA A 18 -8.38 -9.77 -7.67
C ALA A 18 -8.29 -10.58 -6.36
N GLY A 19 -9.13 -10.27 -5.38
CA GLY A 19 -9.17 -11.00 -4.11
C GLY A 19 -9.57 -12.48 -4.25
N VAL A 20 -10.56 -12.79 -5.08
CA VAL A 20 -10.96 -14.17 -5.38
C VAL A 20 -9.83 -14.94 -6.05
N SER A 21 -9.09 -14.30 -6.96
CA SER A 21 -7.96 -14.93 -7.65
C SER A 21 -6.82 -15.31 -6.68
N GLU A 22 -6.55 -14.47 -5.69
CA GLU A 22 -5.52 -14.74 -4.67
C GLU A 22 -5.94 -15.87 -3.71
N VAL A 23 -7.20 -15.87 -3.25
CA VAL A 23 -7.72 -16.91 -2.36
C VAL A 23 -7.84 -18.26 -3.07
N ALA A 24 -8.41 -18.28 -4.28
CA ALA A 24 -8.61 -19.51 -5.05
C ALA A 24 -7.30 -20.09 -5.61
N GLY A 25 -6.28 -19.25 -5.84
CA GLY A 25 -5.00 -19.66 -6.43
C GLY A 25 -3.91 -20.08 -5.44
N ILE A 26 -3.84 -19.46 -4.26
CA ILE A 26 -2.71 -19.67 -3.32
C ILE A 26 -3.12 -20.42 -2.06
N HIS A 27 -4.26 -20.10 -1.46
CA HIS A 27 -4.54 -20.54 -0.10
C HIS A 27 -5.29 -21.88 0.01
N TYR A 28 -5.96 -22.35 -1.06
CA TYR A 28 -6.68 -23.65 -1.20
C TYR A 28 -7.58 -24.12 -0.03
N HIS A 29 -7.75 -23.31 1.02
CA HIS A 29 -8.59 -23.45 2.20
C HIS A 29 -8.99 -22.04 2.68
N LEU A 30 -10.21 -21.88 3.20
CA LEU A 30 -10.57 -20.66 3.94
C LEU A 30 -9.71 -20.62 5.21
N ILE A 31 -8.67 -19.82 5.20
CA ILE A 31 -7.84 -19.57 6.38
C ILE A 31 -8.46 -18.38 7.14
N ASP A 32 -8.50 -18.44 8.47
CA ASP A 32 -9.15 -17.46 9.35
C ASP A 32 -8.66 -16.00 9.21
N ALA A 33 -7.62 -15.76 8.41
CA ALA A 33 -7.12 -14.43 8.07
C ALA A 33 -6.95 -14.29 6.55
N ILE A 34 -8.06 -14.15 5.81
CA ILE A 34 -8.05 -13.88 4.36
C ILE A 34 -7.29 -12.59 4.02
N SER A 35 -7.19 -11.64 4.97
CA SER A 35 -6.43 -10.41 4.79
C SER A 35 -5.67 -10.00 6.07
N PRO A 36 -4.53 -10.63 6.40
CA PRO A 36 -3.74 -10.25 7.56
C PRO A 36 -2.96 -8.98 7.23
N GLY A 37 -3.66 -7.85 7.16
CA GLY A 37 -3.05 -6.52 7.04
C GLY A 37 -2.88 -5.96 5.62
N TYR A 38 -3.32 -6.65 4.54
CA TYR A 38 -3.18 -6.10 3.17
C TYR A 38 -3.87 -4.74 2.98
N GLY A 39 -4.91 -4.43 3.76
CA GLY A 39 -5.50 -3.08 3.77
C GLY A 39 -4.52 -2.00 4.23
N TYR A 40 -3.74 -2.28 5.27
CA TYR A 40 -2.70 -1.37 5.77
C TYR A 40 -1.54 -1.27 4.77
N THR A 41 -1.08 -2.41 4.23
CA THR A 41 -0.08 -2.42 3.16
C THR A 41 -0.57 -1.64 1.92
N GLY A 42 -1.85 -1.73 1.60
CA GLY A 42 -2.49 -0.95 0.54
C GLY A 42 -2.41 0.57 0.77
N ILE A 43 -2.53 1.04 2.01
CA ILE A 43 -2.33 2.46 2.35
C ILE A 43 -0.87 2.88 2.08
N ILE A 44 0.09 2.02 2.43
CA ILE A 44 1.51 2.26 2.17
C ILE A 44 1.76 2.38 0.66
N ILE A 45 1.29 1.41 -0.11
CA ILE A 45 1.42 1.39 -1.57
C ILE A 45 0.76 2.61 -2.21
N ALA A 46 -0.47 2.97 -1.79
CA ALA A 46 -1.21 4.11 -2.33
C ALA A 46 -0.48 5.43 -2.09
N THR A 47 0.10 5.58 -0.89
CA THR A 47 0.84 6.78 -0.50
C THR A 47 2.17 6.88 -1.24
N LEU A 48 2.91 5.77 -1.31
CA LEU A 48 4.18 5.68 -2.03
C LEU A 48 4.00 5.94 -3.54
N GLY A 49 2.90 5.47 -4.11
CA GLY A 49 2.51 5.72 -5.51
C GLY A 49 1.91 7.10 -5.77
N THR A 50 1.85 7.99 -4.76
CA THR A 50 1.27 9.35 -4.87
C THR A 50 -0.17 9.38 -5.42
N LEU A 51 -0.96 8.33 -5.15
CA LEU A 51 -2.33 8.17 -5.69
C LEU A 51 -2.43 8.09 -7.23
N ASN A 52 -1.32 7.88 -7.94
CA ASN A 52 -1.29 7.67 -9.38
C ASN A 52 -1.36 6.17 -9.71
N ALA A 53 -2.24 5.76 -10.62
CA ALA A 53 -2.42 4.35 -11.01
C ALA A 53 -1.10 3.66 -11.42
N TRP A 54 -0.25 4.33 -12.20
CA TRP A 54 1.06 3.78 -12.59
C TRP A 54 2.06 3.75 -11.45
N GLY A 55 2.05 4.78 -10.59
CA GLY A 55 2.89 4.83 -9.40
C GLY A 55 2.53 3.73 -8.38
N VAL A 56 1.24 3.48 -8.20
CA VAL A 56 0.70 2.42 -7.33
C VAL A 56 1.10 1.04 -7.85
N ALA A 57 1.04 0.78 -9.15
CA ALA A 57 1.46 -0.50 -9.72
C ALA A 57 2.95 -0.80 -9.46
N LEU A 58 3.83 0.20 -9.66
CA LEU A 58 5.25 0.05 -9.38
C LEU A 58 5.54 -0.08 -7.88
N ALA A 59 4.86 0.71 -7.06
CA ALA A 59 4.96 0.64 -5.60
C ALA A 59 4.51 -0.73 -5.06
N ALA A 60 3.43 -1.30 -5.60
CA ALA A 60 2.92 -2.61 -5.20
C ALA A 60 3.94 -3.72 -5.48
N LEU A 61 4.58 -3.69 -6.65
CA LEU A 61 5.67 -4.62 -6.99
C LEU A 61 6.86 -4.48 -6.03
N PHE A 62 7.26 -3.25 -5.73
CA PHE A 62 8.38 -3.01 -4.82
C PHE A 62 8.10 -3.48 -3.39
N ILE A 63 6.90 -3.21 -2.87
CA ILE A 63 6.48 -3.67 -1.55
C ILE A 63 6.35 -5.20 -1.51
N GLY A 64 5.81 -5.83 -2.55
CA GLY A 64 5.77 -7.29 -2.66
C GLY A 64 7.15 -7.96 -2.70
N LEU A 65 8.14 -7.30 -3.33
CA LEU A 65 9.54 -7.71 -3.30
C LEU A 65 10.15 -7.63 -1.89
N ILE A 66 9.85 -6.56 -1.14
CA ILE A 66 10.31 -6.41 0.26
C ILE A 66 9.70 -7.52 1.13
N ASP A 67 8.41 -7.80 0.97
CA ASP A 67 7.72 -8.83 1.75
C ASP A 67 8.34 -10.21 1.51
N THR A 68 8.44 -10.62 0.24
CA THR A 68 9.04 -11.90 -0.15
C THR A 68 10.53 -11.97 0.24
N GLY A 69 11.26 -10.86 0.07
CA GLY A 69 12.66 -10.75 0.47
C GLY A 69 12.86 -10.90 1.97
N SER A 70 11.98 -10.30 2.77
CA SER A 70 12.01 -10.38 4.24
C SER A 70 11.71 -11.81 4.73
N GLN A 71 10.75 -12.49 4.11
CA GLN A 71 10.50 -13.92 4.36
C GLN A 71 11.71 -14.79 3.99
N THR A 72 12.38 -14.48 2.87
CA THR A 72 13.56 -15.23 2.41
C THR A 72 14.75 -15.03 3.36
N VAL A 73 15.03 -13.79 3.74
CA VAL A 73 16.08 -13.43 4.72
C VAL A 73 15.80 -14.07 6.07
N SER A 74 14.53 -14.12 6.48
CA SER A 74 14.14 -14.78 7.72
C SER A 74 14.48 -16.27 7.72
N ARG A 75 14.21 -16.97 6.61
CA ARG A 75 14.55 -18.39 6.46
C ARG A 75 16.05 -18.64 6.34
N ALA A 76 16.79 -17.74 5.68
CA ALA A 76 18.22 -17.91 5.41
C ALA A 76 19.12 -17.54 6.60
N LEU A 77 18.79 -16.46 7.31
CA LEU A 77 19.62 -15.87 8.37
C LEU A 77 19.00 -16.01 9.77
N GLY A 78 17.81 -16.60 9.89
CA GLY A 78 17.10 -16.76 11.17
C GLY A 78 16.60 -15.44 11.76
N VAL A 79 16.58 -14.37 10.96
CA VAL A 79 16.17 -13.04 11.39
C VAL A 79 14.63 -12.95 11.39
N PRO A 80 13.99 -12.25 12.33
CA PRO A 80 12.53 -12.15 12.32
C PRO A 80 11.95 -11.40 11.11
N THR A 81 10.80 -11.85 10.60
CA THR A 81 10.10 -11.26 9.45
C THR A 81 9.58 -9.84 9.69
N TYR A 82 9.36 -9.43 10.94
CA TYR A 82 8.88 -8.10 11.29
C TYR A 82 9.81 -6.97 10.83
N LEU A 83 11.08 -7.26 10.51
CA LEU A 83 11.97 -6.26 9.93
C LEU A 83 11.48 -5.74 8.59
N GLY A 84 10.81 -6.58 7.80
CA GLY A 84 10.16 -6.15 6.55
C GLY A 84 9.08 -5.11 6.82
N ASP A 85 8.24 -5.34 7.82
CA ASP A 85 7.16 -4.43 8.21
C ASP A 85 7.71 -3.10 8.73
N VAL A 86 8.81 -3.13 9.50
CA VAL A 86 9.49 -1.90 9.97
C VAL A 86 10.02 -1.07 8.81
N ILE A 87 10.61 -1.71 7.79
CA ILE A 87 11.09 -1.02 6.58
C ILE A 87 9.92 -0.39 5.84
N GLN A 88 8.82 -1.12 5.66
CA GLN A 88 7.61 -0.60 4.99
C GLN A 88 7.01 0.59 5.75
N ALA A 89 6.93 0.52 7.09
CA ALA A 89 6.45 1.61 7.93
C ALA A 89 7.37 2.85 7.86
N ALA A 90 8.69 2.65 7.84
CA ALA A 90 9.65 3.73 7.66
C ALA A 90 9.49 4.42 6.29
N LEU A 91 9.29 3.64 5.22
CA LEU A 91 9.01 4.19 3.88
C LEU A 91 7.72 5.03 3.88
N LEU A 92 6.67 4.54 4.54
CA LEU A 92 5.45 5.32 4.70
C LEU A 92 5.71 6.66 5.42
N LEU A 93 6.44 6.64 6.53
CA LEU A 93 6.76 7.87 7.27
C LEU A 93 7.57 8.86 6.43
N VAL A 94 8.57 8.37 5.70
CA VAL A 94 9.42 9.21 4.83
C VAL A 94 8.59 9.81 3.69
N THR A 95 7.74 9.03 3.04
CA THR A 95 6.88 9.51 1.94
C THR A 95 5.86 10.52 2.43
N LEU A 96 5.20 10.27 3.56
CA LEU A 96 4.29 11.23 4.19
C LEU A 96 5.01 12.52 4.58
N GLY A 97 6.19 12.43 5.18
CA GLY A 97 7.01 13.58 5.53
C GLY A 97 7.37 14.42 4.30
N MET A 98 7.75 13.79 3.20
CA MET A 98 8.04 14.47 1.94
C MET A 98 6.79 15.15 1.35
N LEU A 99 5.64 14.47 1.34
CA LEU A 99 4.37 15.03 0.86
C LEU A 99 3.93 16.24 1.70
N LEU A 100 4.12 16.18 3.02
CA LEU A 100 3.85 17.31 3.91
C LEU A 100 4.75 18.50 3.61
N LEU A 101 6.06 18.28 3.47
CA LEU A 101 7.01 19.33 3.12
C LEU A 101 6.70 19.98 1.77
N GLN A 102 6.31 19.19 0.76
CA GLN A 102 5.89 19.72 -0.54
C GLN A 102 4.61 20.57 -0.47
N ARG A 103 3.66 20.18 0.39
CA ARG A 103 2.40 20.93 0.59
C ARG A 103 2.55 22.12 1.51
N TYR A 104 3.62 22.20 2.31
CA TYR A 104 3.92 23.33 3.17
C TYR A 104 4.40 24.53 2.33
N ARG A 105 3.48 25.13 1.56
CA ARG A 105 3.70 26.42 0.90
C ARG A 105 3.80 27.45 2.00
N ILE A 106 5.00 27.98 2.21
CA ILE A 106 5.26 29.09 3.13
C ILE A 106 4.53 30.33 2.57
N THR A 107 3.25 30.45 2.85
CA THR A 107 2.50 31.69 2.64
C THR A 107 2.86 32.58 3.82
N ARG A 108 3.91 33.41 3.65
CA ARG A 108 4.10 34.61 4.50
C ARG A 108 2.87 35.49 4.29
N THR A 109 1.90 35.38 5.18
CA THR A 109 0.88 36.41 5.34
C THR A 109 1.60 37.68 5.78
N ARG A 110 1.73 38.62 4.83
CA ARG A 110 2.19 39.98 5.09
C ARG A 110 1.01 40.69 5.75
N SER A 111 1.14 40.90 7.07
CA SER A 111 0.25 41.77 7.84
C SER A 111 0.41 43.19 7.31
N GLU A 112 -0.53 43.65 6.48
CA GLU A 112 -0.71 45.08 6.20
C GLU A 112 -1.63 45.64 7.29
N SER A 113 -1.07 46.57 8.07
CA SER A 113 -1.74 47.41 9.08
C SER A 113 -2.22 48.70 8.45
#